data_AF-A0A7Y0E3N1-F1
#
_entry.id   AF-A0A7Y0E3N1-F1
#
_cell.length_a   1.000
_cell.length_b   1.000
_cell.length_c   1.000
_cell.angle_alpha   90.00
_cell.angle_beta   90.00
_cell.angle_gamma   90.00
#
_symmetry.space_group_name_H-M   'P 1'
#
loop_
_entity.id
_entity.type
_entity.pdbx_description
1 polymer ?
#
loop_
_entity_poly.entity_id
_entity_poly.type
_entity_poly.pdbx_seq_one_letter_code
_entity_poly.pdbx_strand_id
1 'polypeptide(L)'
;MRLLFITSNRIGDAVLSTGLLAHLIAQNPGIRVTVAAGPASAPLFGGVPGLERVIIVRKQRFSLHWWKLWRAVSGTRWDIAVDLRRSAILTFLRAGRKLVVPKPQGVVHRLDLLGSMVGRSDDPPLPTLWWNVPHEQQAEKLLSDGDGPVLAVGPTANWQGKVWPAENFVEIIARLTAADGPLPGARVAVFGGPDERLQANPVIAAIPRNRRIDVVGKIDLLTAAALLSRVQLYIGNDSGLMHMAAAVRVPVLGLFGPSKDDLYAPRGPKARALRTPESMEELIGFDGYDRHTVGSLMTSLTVDRVVEAATEMLR
;
A
#
# COMPACT_ATOMS: atom_id res chain seq x y z
N MET A 1 4.63 -25.33 14.34
CA MET A 1 3.33 -25.16 13.65
C MET A 1 3.54 -24.69 12.22
N ARG A 2 2.54 -24.79 11.33
CA ARG A 2 2.54 -24.36 9.93
C ARG A 2 1.31 -23.53 9.58
N LEU A 3 1.54 -22.37 8.95
CA LEU A 3 0.55 -21.42 8.47
C LEU A 3 0.55 -21.36 6.94
N LEU A 4 -0.60 -21.55 6.30
CA LEU A 4 -0.84 -21.18 4.90
C LEU A 4 -1.59 -19.85 4.86
N PHE A 5 -1.08 -18.88 4.10
CA PHE A 5 -1.70 -17.57 3.95
C PHE A 5 -1.95 -17.22 2.48
N ILE A 6 -3.20 -17.30 2.01
CA ILE A 6 -3.59 -17.00 0.61
C ILE A 6 -4.13 -15.57 0.52
N THR A 7 -3.50 -14.73 -0.30
CA THR A 7 -3.77 -13.28 -0.36
C THR A 7 -3.93 -12.71 -1.78
N SER A 8 -4.25 -11.41 -1.87
CA SER A 8 -4.54 -10.66 -3.10
C SER A 8 -3.32 -10.48 -4.01
N ASN A 9 -3.56 -10.25 -5.30
CA ASN A 9 -2.54 -9.76 -6.24
C ASN A 9 -2.37 -8.25 -6.16
N ARG A 10 -3.36 -7.51 -5.65
CA ARG A 10 -3.27 -6.05 -5.50
C ARG A 10 -2.37 -5.74 -4.30
N ILE A 11 -1.39 -4.86 -4.51
CA ILE A 11 -0.41 -4.48 -3.48
C ILE A 11 -1.12 -3.88 -2.25
N GLY A 12 -2.07 -2.96 -2.43
CA GLY A 12 -2.83 -2.37 -1.32
C GLY A 12 -3.52 -3.41 -0.44
N ASP A 13 -4.36 -4.28 -1.01
CA ASP A 13 -5.00 -5.38 -0.26
C ASP A 13 -3.97 -6.30 0.42
N ALA A 14 -2.84 -6.59 -0.24
CA ALA A 14 -1.80 -7.45 0.31
C ALA A 14 -1.13 -6.80 1.53
N VAL A 15 -0.80 -5.51 1.44
CA VAL A 15 -0.27 -4.71 2.56
C VAL A 15 -1.27 -4.68 3.71
N LEU A 16 -2.54 -4.38 3.45
CA LEU A 16 -3.59 -4.37 4.47
C LEU A 16 -3.70 -5.71 5.20
N SER A 17 -3.53 -6.82 4.47
CA SER A 17 -3.57 -8.17 5.04
C SER A 17 -2.39 -8.54 5.93
N THR A 18 -1.27 -7.81 5.86
CA THR A 18 -0.07 -8.14 6.65
C THR A 18 -0.28 -7.98 8.15
N GLY A 19 -1.19 -7.11 8.59
CA GLY A 19 -1.51 -6.98 10.02
C GLY A 19 -2.13 -8.25 10.59
N LEU A 20 -3.07 -8.86 9.85
CA LEU A 20 -3.63 -10.17 10.20
C LEU A 20 -2.54 -11.26 10.23
N LEU A 21 -1.64 -11.26 9.25
CA LEU A 21 -0.51 -12.21 9.23
C LEU A 21 0.41 -12.01 10.43
N ALA A 22 0.78 -10.77 10.76
CA ALA A 22 1.60 -10.43 11.91
C ALA A 22 0.98 -10.90 13.22
N HIS A 23 -0.33 -10.68 13.39
CA HIS A 23 -1.08 -11.12 14.56
C HIS A 23 -1.05 -12.64 14.72
N LEU A 24 -1.26 -13.40 13.63
CA LEU A 24 -1.20 -14.85 13.67
C LEU A 24 0.20 -15.38 13.99
N ILE A 25 1.26 -14.73 13.49
CA ILE A 25 2.64 -15.08 13.82
C ILE A 25 2.93 -14.81 15.29
N ALA A 26 2.53 -13.64 15.81
CA ALA A 26 2.75 -13.27 17.20
C ALA A 26 2.06 -14.22 18.19
N GLN A 27 0.86 -14.72 17.87
CA GLN A 27 0.15 -15.70 18.69
C GLN A 27 0.74 -17.12 18.62
N ASN A 28 1.62 -17.39 17.65
CA ASN A 28 2.18 -18.72 17.41
C ASN A 28 3.70 -18.64 17.19
N PRO A 29 4.51 -18.35 18.23
CA PRO A 29 5.97 -18.24 18.10
C PRO A 29 6.59 -19.47 17.41
N GLY A 30 7.49 -19.23 16.45
CA GLY A 30 8.13 -20.30 15.67
C GLY A 30 7.22 -20.96 14.62
N ILE A 31 6.04 -20.40 14.33
CA ILE A 31 5.22 -20.87 13.22
C ILE A 31 5.95 -20.69 11.88
N ARG A 32 5.86 -21.72 11.04
CA ARG A 32 6.43 -21.73 9.69
C ARG A 32 5.39 -21.27 8.69
N VAL A 33 5.72 -20.28 7.87
CA VAL A 33 4.76 -19.54 7.06
C VAL A 33 4.97 -19.86 5.57
N THR A 34 3.91 -20.31 4.91
CA THR A 34 3.82 -20.34 3.45
C THR A 34 2.82 -19.30 3.00
N VAL A 35 3.25 -18.37 2.14
CA VAL A 35 2.35 -17.36 1.55
C VAL A 35 2.02 -17.75 0.11
N ALA A 36 0.77 -17.65 -0.29
CA ALA A 36 0.34 -17.74 -1.68
C ALA A 36 -0.20 -16.38 -2.13
N ALA A 37 0.53 -15.71 -3.03
CA ALA A 37 0.26 -14.34 -3.44
C ALA A 37 0.35 -14.19 -4.96
N GLY A 38 -0.30 -13.15 -5.50
CA GLY A 38 -0.15 -12.83 -6.92
C GLY A 38 1.24 -12.25 -7.23
N PRO A 39 1.71 -12.28 -8.49
CA PRO A 39 3.05 -11.82 -8.85
C PRO A 39 3.40 -10.40 -8.39
N ALA A 40 2.43 -9.48 -8.44
CA ALA A 40 2.68 -8.08 -8.08
C ALA A 40 2.87 -7.87 -6.56
N SER A 41 2.25 -8.70 -5.72
CA SER A 41 2.32 -8.59 -4.26
C SER A 41 3.27 -9.60 -3.62
N ALA A 42 3.66 -10.66 -4.33
CA ALA A 42 4.53 -11.71 -3.80
C ALA A 42 5.85 -11.20 -3.18
N PRO A 43 6.57 -10.21 -3.77
CA PRO A 43 7.79 -9.68 -3.17
C PRO A 43 7.60 -9.06 -1.78
N LEU A 44 6.40 -8.55 -1.47
CA LEU A 44 6.06 -7.95 -0.17
C LEU A 44 6.27 -8.92 1.00
N PHE A 45 6.17 -10.22 0.76
CA PHE A 45 6.22 -11.24 1.80
C PHE A 45 7.62 -11.81 2.03
N GLY A 46 8.63 -11.35 1.29
CA GLY A 46 10.00 -11.89 1.36
C GLY A 46 10.66 -11.76 2.73
N GLY A 47 10.28 -10.78 3.55
CA GLY A 47 10.83 -10.58 4.89
C GLY A 47 10.00 -11.18 6.03
N VAL A 48 8.90 -11.89 5.74
CA VAL A 48 7.98 -12.40 6.79
C VAL A 48 8.73 -13.34 7.77
N PRO A 49 8.60 -13.14 9.09
CA PRO A 49 9.19 -14.05 10.08
C PRO A 49 8.70 -15.49 9.90
N GLY A 50 9.63 -16.44 9.88
CA GLY A 50 9.32 -17.86 9.71
C GLY A 50 8.89 -18.26 8.29
N LEU A 51 9.11 -17.42 7.27
CA LEU A 51 8.78 -17.72 5.88
C LEU A 51 9.53 -18.97 5.37
N GLU A 52 8.80 -20.04 5.02
CA GLU A 52 9.33 -21.22 4.34
C GLU A 52 9.35 -21.02 2.82
N ARG A 53 8.29 -20.41 2.25
CA ARG A 53 8.18 -20.16 0.81
C ARG A 53 7.06 -19.19 0.45
N VAL A 54 7.23 -18.52 -0.69
CA VAL A 54 6.17 -17.76 -1.38
C VAL A 54 5.76 -18.50 -2.65
N ILE A 55 4.49 -18.89 -2.75
CA ILE A 55 3.88 -19.50 -3.94
C ILE A 55 3.29 -18.39 -4.80
N ILE A 56 3.83 -18.21 -6.01
CA ILE A 56 3.32 -17.21 -6.96
C ILE A 56 2.09 -17.76 -7.68
N VAL A 57 0.93 -17.15 -7.43
CA VAL A 57 -0.36 -17.52 -8.03
C VAL A 57 -0.65 -16.64 -9.24
N ARG A 58 -0.24 -17.12 -10.44
CA ARG A 58 -0.56 -16.45 -11.72
C ARG A 58 -1.95 -16.85 -12.19
N LYS A 59 -2.80 -15.89 -12.56
CA LYS A 59 -4.12 -16.17 -13.17
C LYS A 59 -3.91 -17.00 -14.44
N GLN A 60 -4.67 -18.07 -14.58
CA GLN A 60 -4.63 -18.98 -15.73
C GLN A 60 -6.05 -19.20 -16.28
N ARG A 61 -6.14 -19.55 -17.57
CA ARG A 61 -7.40 -19.93 -18.22
C ARG A 61 -8.05 -21.09 -17.46
N PHE A 62 -9.38 -21.14 -17.50
CA PHE A 62 -10.20 -22.17 -16.83
C PHE A 62 -9.90 -22.31 -15.32
N SER A 63 -9.42 -21.25 -14.67
CA SER A 63 -9.13 -21.26 -13.23
C SER A 63 -8.11 -22.31 -12.75
N LEU A 64 -7.28 -22.84 -13.67
CA LEU A 64 -6.27 -23.89 -13.38
C LEU A 64 -5.25 -23.51 -12.30
N HIS A 65 -5.07 -22.21 -12.07
CA HIS A 65 -4.21 -21.68 -11.01
C HIS A 65 -4.65 -22.10 -9.61
N TRP A 66 -5.97 -22.27 -9.37
CA TRP A 66 -6.48 -22.80 -8.10
C TRP A 66 -6.14 -24.27 -7.94
N TRP A 67 -6.29 -25.08 -8.99
CA TRP A 67 -5.89 -26.49 -8.95
C TRP A 67 -4.38 -26.66 -8.69
N LYS A 68 -3.53 -25.86 -9.36
CA LYS A 68 -2.09 -25.84 -9.13
C LYS A 68 -1.75 -25.43 -7.70
N LEU A 69 -2.41 -24.39 -7.17
CA LEU A 69 -2.24 -23.98 -5.78
C LEU A 69 -2.64 -25.11 -4.82
N TRP A 70 -3.81 -25.71 -5.02
CA TRP A 70 -4.30 -26.82 -4.20
C TRP A 70 -3.28 -27.98 -4.18
N ARG A 71 -2.81 -28.42 -5.36
CA ARG A 71 -1.79 -29.47 -5.48
C ARG A 71 -0.50 -29.10 -4.75
N ALA A 72 -0.08 -27.83 -4.77
CA ALA A 72 1.13 -27.37 -4.10
C ALA A 72 1.01 -27.35 -2.56
N VAL A 73 -0.21 -27.31 -2.00
CA VAL A 73 -0.45 -27.19 -0.55
C VAL A 73 -1.14 -28.40 0.08
N SER A 74 -1.75 -29.29 -0.70
CA SER A 74 -2.56 -30.41 -0.22
C SER A 74 -1.77 -31.53 0.46
N GLY A 75 -0.49 -31.69 0.11
CA GLY A 75 0.41 -32.65 0.74
C GLY A 75 0.91 -32.24 2.14
N THR A 76 0.50 -31.07 2.65
CA THR A 76 0.91 -30.56 3.96
C THR A 76 -0.29 -30.55 4.92
N ARG A 77 -0.08 -31.03 6.15
CA ARG A 77 -1.02 -30.78 7.26
C ARG A 77 -0.73 -29.40 7.83
N TRP A 78 -1.72 -28.51 7.76
CA TRP A 78 -1.62 -27.14 8.23
C TRP A 78 -2.18 -27.03 9.65
N ASP A 79 -1.56 -26.21 10.49
CA ASP A 79 -2.15 -25.87 11.79
C ASP A 79 -3.16 -24.73 11.60
N ILE A 80 -2.79 -23.73 10.79
CA ILE A 80 -3.64 -22.60 10.44
C ILE A 80 -3.62 -22.43 8.91
N ALA A 81 -4.78 -22.22 8.31
CA ALA A 81 -4.89 -21.85 6.90
C ALA A 81 -5.83 -20.65 6.75
N VAL A 82 -5.36 -19.63 6.03
CA VAL A 82 -6.06 -18.37 5.80
C VAL A 82 -6.30 -18.18 4.31
N ASP A 83 -7.51 -17.77 3.93
CA ASP A 83 -7.88 -17.44 2.56
C ASP A 83 -8.63 -16.11 2.46
N LEU A 84 -7.93 -15.10 1.96
CA LEU A 84 -8.44 -13.75 1.72
C LEU A 84 -9.00 -13.59 0.30
N ARG A 85 -8.94 -14.63 -0.51
CA ARG A 85 -9.46 -14.68 -1.88
C ARG A 85 -10.82 -15.36 -1.96
N ARG A 86 -11.31 -15.91 -0.84
CA ARG A 86 -12.56 -16.68 -0.76
C ARG A 86 -12.62 -17.80 -1.80
N SER A 87 -11.50 -18.50 -1.97
CA SER A 87 -11.42 -19.64 -2.87
C SER A 87 -11.98 -20.91 -2.22
N ALA A 88 -12.19 -21.96 -3.01
CA ALA A 88 -12.59 -23.27 -2.49
C ALA A 88 -11.39 -24.10 -1.94
N ILE A 89 -10.17 -23.54 -1.93
CA ILE A 89 -8.95 -24.28 -1.58
C ILE A 89 -9.03 -24.85 -0.17
N LEU A 90 -9.53 -24.06 0.78
CA LEU A 90 -9.57 -24.44 2.19
C LEU A 90 -10.60 -25.53 2.47
N THR A 91 -11.62 -25.71 1.61
CA THR A 91 -12.69 -26.71 1.81
C THR A 91 -12.11 -28.11 1.99
N PHE A 92 -11.21 -28.52 1.09
CA PHE A 92 -10.63 -29.87 1.07
C PHE A 92 -9.22 -29.93 1.68
N LEU A 93 -8.72 -28.84 2.22
CA LEU A 93 -7.40 -28.80 2.83
C LEU A 93 -7.43 -29.34 4.27
N ARG A 94 -6.44 -30.14 4.65
CA ARG A 94 -6.23 -30.59 6.03
C ARG A 94 -5.62 -29.45 6.84
N ALA A 95 -6.45 -28.75 7.61
CA ALA A 95 -6.02 -27.64 8.47
C ALA A 95 -6.74 -27.69 9.82
N GLY A 96 -6.03 -27.42 10.92
CA GLY A 96 -6.60 -27.36 12.27
C GLY A 96 -7.57 -26.18 12.44
N ARG A 97 -7.14 -24.98 12.03
CA ARG A 97 -7.97 -23.77 11.97
C ARG A 97 -8.02 -23.25 10.54
N LYS A 98 -9.23 -22.98 10.03
CA LYS A 98 -9.46 -22.40 8.70
C LYS A 98 -10.11 -21.04 8.86
N LEU A 99 -9.50 -20.01 8.26
CA LEU A 99 -10.00 -18.64 8.29
C LEU A 99 -10.23 -18.17 6.85
N VAL A 100 -11.47 -17.83 6.51
CA VAL A 100 -11.80 -17.28 5.20
C VAL A 100 -12.36 -15.89 5.41
N VAL A 101 -11.89 -14.90 4.65
CA VAL A 101 -12.38 -13.53 4.79
C VAL A 101 -13.89 -13.49 4.55
N PRO A 102 -14.68 -12.89 5.46
CA PRO A 102 -16.13 -12.87 5.31
C PRO A 102 -16.56 -11.98 4.13
N LYS A 103 -17.79 -12.18 3.67
CA LYS A 103 -18.43 -11.20 2.79
C LYS A 103 -18.71 -9.94 3.64
N PRO A 104 -18.30 -8.74 3.21
CA PRO A 104 -18.62 -7.52 3.93
C PRO A 104 -20.15 -7.35 4.01
N GLN A 105 -20.64 -6.95 5.19
CA GLN A 105 -22.02 -6.57 5.42
C GLN A 105 -22.08 -5.04 5.51
N GLY A 106 -22.55 -4.38 4.46
CA GLY A 106 -22.53 -2.92 4.37
C GLY A 106 -21.15 -2.32 4.10
N VAL A 107 -21.00 -1.05 4.43
CA VAL A 107 -19.74 -0.30 4.33
C VAL A 107 -18.90 -0.63 5.56
N VAL A 108 -17.82 -1.40 5.35
CA VAL A 108 -16.89 -1.80 6.39
C VAL A 108 -15.48 -1.60 5.88
N HIS A 109 -14.68 -0.86 6.63
CA HIS A 109 -13.30 -0.63 6.24
C HIS A 109 -12.53 -1.95 6.19
N ARG A 110 -11.66 -2.07 5.18
CA ARG A 110 -10.91 -3.30 4.89
C ARG A 110 -10.14 -3.90 6.07
N LEU A 111 -9.58 -3.10 6.97
CA LEU A 111 -8.87 -3.62 8.15
C LEU A 111 -9.84 -4.18 9.20
N ASP A 112 -11.02 -3.59 9.40
CA ASP A 112 -12.02 -4.13 10.33
C ASP A 112 -12.54 -5.48 9.84
N LEU A 113 -12.75 -5.59 8.52
CA LEU A 113 -13.11 -6.85 7.87
C LEU A 113 -12.03 -7.94 8.13
N LEU A 114 -10.75 -7.57 8.01
CA LEU A 114 -9.64 -8.50 8.30
C LEU A 114 -9.51 -8.79 9.80
N GLY A 115 -9.72 -7.79 10.67
CA GLY A 115 -9.71 -7.93 12.11
C GLY A 115 -10.83 -8.83 12.63
N SER A 116 -12.00 -8.83 11.98
CA SER A 116 -13.11 -9.72 12.31
C SER A 116 -12.73 -11.21 12.23
N MET A 117 -11.76 -11.57 11.37
CA MET A 117 -11.29 -12.96 11.24
C MET A 117 -10.58 -13.48 12.51
N VAL A 118 -10.17 -12.57 13.39
CA VAL A 118 -9.49 -12.87 14.67
C VAL A 118 -10.22 -12.24 15.86
N GLY A 119 -11.49 -11.85 15.69
CA GLY A 119 -12.31 -11.29 16.77
C GLY A 119 -11.88 -9.88 17.20
N ARG A 120 -11.28 -9.10 16.30
CA ARG A 120 -10.77 -7.75 16.55
C ARG A 120 -11.28 -6.76 15.49
N SER A 121 -12.60 -6.70 15.26
CA SER A 121 -13.18 -5.74 14.31
C SER A 121 -12.95 -4.29 14.71
N ASP A 122 -13.01 -4.00 16.02
CA ASP A 122 -12.98 -2.63 16.54
C ASP A 122 -11.56 -2.11 16.79
N ASP A 123 -10.59 -3.03 16.89
CA ASP A 123 -9.17 -2.74 17.00
C ASP A 123 -8.36 -3.73 16.12
N PRO A 124 -8.49 -3.63 14.79
CA PRO A 124 -7.88 -4.56 13.87
C PRO A 124 -6.36 -4.45 13.91
N PRO A 125 -5.62 -5.57 13.81
CA PRO A 125 -4.17 -5.53 13.69
C PRO A 125 -3.72 -4.64 12.52
N LEU A 126 -2.94 -3.62 12.83
CA LEU A 126 -2.43 -2.69 11.82
C LEU A 126 -1.43 -3.38 10.88
N PRO A 127 -1.39 -2.99 9.59
CA PRO A 127 -0.41 -3.49 8.62
C PRO A 127 1.02 -3.41 9.15
N THR A 128 1.83 -4.42 8.84
CA THR A 128 3.23 -4.51 9.23
C THR A 128 4.04 -5.05 8.06
N LEU A 129 5.12 -4.37 7.70
CA LEU A 129 6.05 -4.84 6.68
C LEU A 129 7.35 -5.29 7.33
N TRP A 130 7.97 -6.28 6.71
CA TRP A 130 9.25 -6.82 7.14
C TRP A 130 10.20 -6.80 5.95
N TRP A 131 11.37 -6.22 6.15
CA TRP A 131 12.47 -6.23 5.21
C TRP A 131 13.72 -6.75 5.93
N ASN A 132 14.86 -6.76 5.24
CA ASN A 132 16.12 -7.29 5.75
C ASN A 132 17.26 -6.31 5.46
N VAL A 133 18.45 -6.63 5.98
CA VAL A 133 19.65 -5.78 5.91
C VAL A 133 19.95 -5.26 4.49
N PRO A 134 19.93 -6.08 3.42
CA PRO A 134 20.07 -5.57 2.05
C PRO A 134 19.13 -4.42 1.67
N HIS A 135 17.85 -4.50 2.04
CA HIS A 135 16.88 -3.44 1.75
C HIS A 135 17.20 -2.17 2.56
N GLU A 136 17.68 -2.30 3.80
CA GLU A 136 18.11 -1.18 4.64
C GLU A 136 19.32 -0.47 4.05
N GLN A 137 20.33 -1.23 3.63
CA GLN A 137 21.53 -0.71 2.98
C GLN A 137 21.21 0.02 1.67
N GLN A 138 20.28 -0.53 0.88
CA GLN A 138 19.84 0.13 -0.35
C GLN A 138 19.07 1.42 -0.06
N ALA A 139 18.21 1.44 0.96
CA ALA A 139 17.52 2.66 1.40
C ALA A 139 18.51 3.72 1.89
N GLU A 140 19.53 3.33 2.67
CA GLU A 140 20.59 4.24 3.15
C GLU A 140 21.40 4.82 2.00
N LYS A 141 21.78 3.99 1.02
CA LYS A 141 22.47 4.45 -0.19
C LYS A 141 21.65 5.45 -1.00
N LEU A 142 20.32 5.29 -1.06
CA LEU A 142 19.46 6.25 -1.76
C LEU A 142 19.36 7.60 -1.04
N LEU A 143 19.72 7.64 0.25
CA LEU A 143 19.72 8.82 1.08
C LEU A 143 21.12 9.42 1.29
N SER A 144 22.20 8.78 0.83
CA SER A 144 23.58 9.19 1.15
C SER A 144 24.01 10.51 0.51
N ASP A 145 23.35 10.93 -0.58
CA ASP A 145 23.74 12.11 -1.35
C ASP A 145 23.28 13.44 -0.72
N GLY A 146 22.82 13.41 0.53
CA GLY A 146 22.49 14.62 1.27
C GLY A 146 21.96 14.34 2.67
N ASP A 147 21.90 15.39 3.48
CA ASP A 147 21.34 15.35 4.82
C ASP A 147 19.95 16.00 4.86
N GLY A 148 19.32 15.94 6.03
CA GLY A 148 18.05 16.62 6.29
C GLY A 148 16.80 15.83 5.88
N PRO A 149 15.62 16.46 6.07
CA PRO A 149 14.34 15.78 5.91
C PRO A 149 14.07 15.36 4.46
N VAL A 150 13.25 14.31 4.32
CA VAL A 150 12.77 13.74 3.08
C VAL A 150 11.24 13.79 3.08
N LEU A 151 10.68 14.48 2.09
CA LEU A 151 9.27 14.40 1.72
C LEU A 151 9.11 13.27 0.70
N ALA A 152 8.28 12.28 0.99
CA ALA A 152 7.90 11.26 0.02
C ALA A 152 6.63 11.64 -0.72
N VAL A 153 6.63 11.50 -2.04
CA VAL A 153 5.44 11.67 -2.87
C VAL A 153 5.17 10.44 -3.71
N GLY A 154 3.90 10.01 -3.75
CA GLY A 154 3.38 8.99 -4.66
C GLY A 154 2.37 9.61 -5.62
N PRO A 155 2.84 10.26 -6.72
CA PRO A 155 1.98 11.06 -7.58
C PRO A 155 1.19 10.23 -8.62
N THR A 156 1.31 8.91 -8.58
CA THR A 156 0.75 7.99 -9.58
C THR A 156 -0.38 7.15 -9.02
N ALA A 157 -1.21 6.59 -9.89
CA ALA A 157 -2.24 5.60 -9.54
C ALA A 157 -2.63 4.75 -10.75
N ASN A 158 -3.23 3.59 -10.49
CA ASN A 158 -3.64 2.64 -11.52
C ASN A 158 -4.93 3.03 -12.29
N TRP A 159 -5.49 4.20 -11.99
CA TRP A 159 -6.65 4.76 -12.67
C TRP A 159 -6.52 6.28 -12.69
N GLN A 160 -6.51 6.85 -13.90
CA GLN A 160 -6.29 8.27 -14.13
C GLN A 160 -7.24 9.18 -13.36
N GLY A 161 -8.50 8.78 -13.16
CA GLY A 161 -9.47 9.54 -12.35
C GLY A 161 -9.03 9.75 -10.89
N LYS A 162 -8.23 8.84 -10.32
CA LYS A 162 -7.69 8.91 -8.96
C LYS A 162 -6.32 9.60 -8.87
N VAL A 163 -5.83 10.19 -9.96
CA VAL A 163 -4.51 10.81 -9.98
C VAL A 163 -4.69 12.30 -9.76
N TRP A 164 -4.21 12.82 -8.63
CA TRP A 164 -4.20 14.26 -8.41
C TRP A 164 -3.27 14.96 -9.43
N PRO A 165 -3.65 16.12 -9.99
CA PRO A 165 -2.87 16.75 -11.07
C PRO A 165 -1.40 16.98 -10.70
N ALA A 166 -0.51 16.81 -11.67
CA ALA A 166 0.93 16.86 -11.42
C ALA A 166 1.40 18.26 -11.00
N GLU A 167 0.81 19.30 -11.58
CA GLU A 167 1.00 20.70 -11.22
C GLU A 167 0.69 20.96 -9.74
N ASN A 168 -0.33 20.29 -9.19
CA ASN A 168 -0.67 20.40 -7.77
C ASN A 168 0.38 19.70 -6.90
N PHE A 169 0.89 18.54 -7.32
CA PHE A 169 2.03 17.89 -6.65
C PHE A 169 3.27 18.79 -6.65
N VAL A 170 3.58 19.42 -7.78
CA VAL A 170 4.71 20.36 -7.89
C VAL A 170 4.55 21.53 -6.93
N GLU A 171 3.36 22.11 -6.87
CA GLU A 171 3.08 23.25 -5.98
C GLU A 171 3.18 22.88 -4.49
N ILE A 172 2.63 21.74 -4.06
CA ILE A 172 2.79 21.32 -2.65
C ILE A 172 4.24 21.04 -2.31
N ILE A 173 5.02 20.46 -3.25
CA ILE A 173 6.44 20.22 -3.03
C ILE A 173 7.16 21.56 -2.82
N ALA A 174 6.89 22.55 -3.67
CA ALA A 174 7.48 23.88 -3.54
C ALA A 174 7.16 24.51 -2.19
N ARG A 175 5.88 24.55 -1.79
CA ARG A 175 5.43 25.18 -0.54
C ARG A 175 5.88 24.45 0.72
N LEU A 176 5.79 23.12 0.74
CA LEU A 176 6.17 22.34 1.92
C LEU A 176 7.68 22.39 2.18
N THR A 177 8.49 22.59 1.13
CA THR A 177 9.95 22.55 1.21
C THR A 177 10.63 23.91 1.12
N ALA A 178 9.85 24.98 1.00
CA ALA A 178 10.33 26.36 1.05
C ALA A 178 11.04 26.66 2.38
N ALA A 179 11.86 27.72 2.43
CA ALA A 179 12.65 28.05 3.63
C ALA A 179 11.78 28.35 4.86
N ASP A 180 10.57 28.86 4.65
CA ASP A 180 9.51 29.13 5.64
C ASP A 180 8.45 28.02 5.69
N GLY A 181 8.60 26.97 4.89
CA GLY A 181 7.71 25.81 4.86
C GLY A 181 7.93 24.86 6.04
N PRO A 182 7.02 23.91 6.27
CA PRO A 182 7.10 22.95 7.38
C PRO A 182 8.22 21.91 7.25
N LEU A 183 8.83 21.74 6.06
CA LEU A 183 9.97 20.86 5.82
C LEU A 183 11.09 21.62 5.07
N PRO A 184 11.69 22.65 5.68
CA PRO A 184 12.53 23.59 4.96
C PRO A 184 13.76 22.89 4.36
N GLY A 185 13.96 23.07 3.06
CA GLY A 185 15.07 22.48 2.33
C GLY A 185 14.96 20.96 2.11
N ALA A 186 13.83 20.33 2.43
CA ALA A 186 13.70 18.88 2.32
C ALA A 186 13.99 18.37 0.91
N ARG A 187 14.64 17.20 0.88
CA ARG A 187 14.77 16.38 -0.32
C ARG A 187 13.44 15.72 -0.61
N VAL A 188 13.21 15.36 -1.87
CA VAL A 188 11.93 14.83 -2.34
C VAL A 188 12.14 13.47 -2.97
N ALA A 189 11.58 12.44 -2.33
CA ALA A 189 11.56 11.08 -2.85
C ALA A 189 10.30 10.84 -3.65
N VAL A 190 10.43 10.57 -4.95
CA VAL A 190 9.31 10.27 -5.85
C VAL A 190 9.20 8.77 -6.03
N PHE A 191 8.08 8.21 -5.56
CA PHE A 191 7.77 6.79 -5.64
C PHE A 191 6.81 6.48 -6.78
N GLY A 192 6.92 5.27 -7.31
CA GLY A 192 6.05 4.74 -8.36
C GLY A 192 6.55 3.40 -8.87
N GLY A 193 5.65 2.64 -9.48
CA GLY A 193 5.93 1.36 -10.13
C GLY A 193 6.72 1.50 -11.45
N PRO A 194 7.20 0.38 -12.02
CA PRO A 194 7.99 0.37 -13.25
C PRO A 194 7.23 0.96 -14.46
N ASP A 195 5.93 0.73 -14.54
CA ASP A 195 5.09 1.20 -15.65
C ASP A 195 4.51 2.61 -15.42
N GLU A 196 4.87 3.28 -14.32
CA GLU A 196 4.29 4.57 -13.90
C GLU A 196 5.21 5.75 -14.20
N ARG A 197 6.38 5.49 -14.82
CA ARG A 197 7.41 6.50 -15.10
C ARG A 197 6.87 7.69 -15.89
N LEU A 198 6.10 7.45 -16.94
CA LEU A 198 5.54 8.52 -17.79
C LEU A 198 4.61 9.45 -17.00
N GLN A 199 3.80 8.89 -16.10
CA GLN A 199 2.88 9.65 -15.26
C GLN A 199 3.62 10.45 -14.18
N ALA A 200 4.72 9.92 -13.63
CA ALA A 200 5.52 10.61 -12.61
C ALA A 200 6.46 11.69 -13.17
N ASN A 201 6.83 11.61 -14.46
CA ASN A 201 7.83 12.48 -15.08
C ASN A 201 7.60 13.99 -14.88
N PRO A 202 6.38 14.55 -14.99
CA PRO A 202 6.16 15.98 -14.76
C PRO A 202 6.57 16.42 -13.35
N VAL A 203 6.27 15.60 -12.33
CA VAL A 203 6.67 15.87 -10.94
C VAL A 203 8.19 15.70 -10.76
N ILE A 204 8.76 14.62 -11.31
CA ILE A 204 10.22 14.37 -11.25
C ILE A 204 11.01 15.52 -11.88
N ALA A 205 10.55 16.04 -13.02
CA ALA A 205 11.24 17.08 -13.78
C ALA A 205 11.24 18.43 -13.06
N ALA A 206 10.20 18.73 -12.29
CA ALA A 206 10.08 19.97 -11.53
C ALA A 206 10.97 20.04 -10.28
N ILE A 207 11.45 18.90 -9.76
CA ILE A 207 12.29 18.85 -8.56
C ILE A 207 13.77 19.08 -8.95
N PRO A 208 14.48 20.04 -8.30
CA PRO A 208 15.91 20.27 -8.51
C PRO A 208 16.75 19.00 -8.31
N ARG A 209 17.73 18.76 -9.20
CA ARG A 209 18.52 17.51 -9.21
C ARG A 209 19.20 17.21 -7.87
N ASN A 210 19.74 18.23 -7.20
CA ASN A 210 20.43 18.11 -5.92
C ASN A 210 19.48 17.80 -4.73
N ARG A 211 18.16 17.87 -4.93
CA ARG A 211 17.15 17.56 -3.92
C ARG A 211 16.28 16.36 -4.28
N ARG A 212 16.52 15.73 -5.43
CA ARG A 212 15.62 14.73 -6.01
C ARG A 212 16.09 13.30 -5.77
N ILE A 213 15.25 12.50 -5.12
CA ILE A 213 15.44 11.06 -4.96
C ILE A 213 14.41 10.35 -5.86
N ASP A 214 14.79 10.10 -7.11
CA ASP A 214 13.91 9.43 -8.11
C ASP A 214 14.06 7.92 -8.00
N VAL A 215 13.07 7.26 -7.38
CA VAL A 215 13.03 5.79 -7.20
C VAL A 215 11.94 5.10 -8.02
N VAL A 216 11.25 5.84 -8.91
CA VAL A 216 10.15 5.31 -9.74
C VAL A 216 10.65 4.18 -10.64
N GLY A 217 10.17 2.96 -10.39
CA GLY A 217 10.57 1.77 -11.13
C GLY A 217 12.00 1.28 -10.88
N LYS A 218 12.73 1.84 -9.90
CA LYS A 218 14.17 1.54 -9.68
C LYS A 218 14.44 0.67 -8.47
N ILE A 219 13.45 0.46 -7.62
CA ILE A 219 13.58 -0.30 -6.37
C ILE A 219 12.45 -1.31 -6.22
N ASP A 220 12.69 -2.38 -5.46
CA ASP A 220 11.64 -3.33 -5.11
C ASP A 220 10.75 -2.82 -3.96
N LEU A 221 9.69 -3.57 -3.66
CA LEU A 221 8.70 -3.19 -2.64
C LEU A 221 9.28 -3.12 -1.23
N LEU A 222 10.24 -3.99 -0.89
CA LEU A 222 10.79 -4.04 0.47
C LEU A 222 11.83 -2.93 0.68
N THR A 223 12.61 -2.59 -0.34
CA THR A 223 13.44 -1.39 -0.39
C THR A 223 12.59 -0.14 -0.33
N ALA A 224 11.45 -0.10 -1.03
CA ALA A 224 10.50 1.01 -0.93
C ALA A 224 9.95 1.17 0.49
N ALA A 225 9.61 0.07 1.17
CA ALA A 225 9.19 0.10 2.58
C ALA A 225 10.33 0.61 3.50
N ALA A 226 11.56 0.13 3.30
CA ALA A 226 12.73 0.55 4.06
C ALA A 226 13.11 2.02 3.82
N LEU A 227 12.86 2.56 2.62
CA LEU A 227 13.05 3.98 2.32
C LEU A 227 11.92 4.82 2.92
N LEU A 228 10.67 4.38 2.79
CA LEU A 228 9.50 5.04 3.37
C LEU A 228 9.62 5.16 4.90
N SER A 229 10.23 4.20 5.60
CA SER A 229 10.39 4.27 7.05
C SER A 229 11.34 5.39 7.53
N ARG A 230 12.01 6.08 6.61
CA ARG A 230 13.00 7.14 6.86
C ARG A 230 12.53 8.54 6.45
N VAL A 231 11.28 8.69 6.01
CA VAL A 231 10.72 9.96 5.51
C VAL A 231 9.91 10.65 6.60
N GLN A 232 9.82 11.98 6.53
CA GLN A 232 9.09 12.79 7.52
C GLN A 232 7.59 12.84 7.22
N LEU A 233 7.22 12.73 5.95
CA LEU A 233 5.83 12.74 5.50
C LEU A 233 5.73 12.03 4.15
N TYR A 234 4.69 11.23 3.98
CA TYR A 234 4.26 10.73 2.68
C TYR A 234 2.97 11.44 2.25
N ILE A 235 2.92 11.93 1.01
CA ILE A 235 1.71 12.43 0.36
C ILE A 235 1.51 11.70 -0.96
N GLY A 236 0.33 11.13 -1.19
CA GLY A 236 0.07 10.45 -2.46
C GLY A 236 -1.37 9.99 -2.63
N ASN A 237 -1.69 9.58 -3.85
CA ASN A 237 -3.03 9.10 -4.20
C ASN A 237 -3.38 7.78 -3.48
N ASP A 238 -4.67 7.44 -3.45
CA ASP A 238 -5.19 6.11 -3.06
C ASP A 238 -4.49 4.98 -3.85
N SER A 239 -3.47 4.37 -3.22
CA SER A 239 -2.53 3.46 -3.86
C SER A 239 -1.94 2.45 -2.87
N GLY A 240 -1.27 1.42 -3.41
CA GLY A 240 -0.52 0.48 -2.58
C GLY A 240 0.59 1.15 -1.77
N LEU A 241 1.27 2.16 -2.34
CA LEU A 241 2.34 2.91 -1.68
C LEU A 241 1.83 3.71 -0.47
N MET A 242 0.64 4.30 -0.55
CA MET A 242 0.00 4.97 0.58
C MET A 242 -0.19 4.01 1.76
N HIS A 243 -0.66 2.78 1.50
CA HIS A 243 -0.78 1.76 2.54
C HIS A 243 0.57 1.27 3.06
N MET A 244 1.60 1.18 2.21
CA MET A 244 2.95 0.82 2.64
C MET A 244 3.53 1.88 3.57
N ALA A 245 3.37 3.16 3.24
CA ALA A 245 3.79 4.27 4.10
C ALA A 245 3.10 4.18 5.47
N ALA A 246 1.78 3.91 5.49
CA ALA A 246 1.04 3.76 6.74
C ALA A 246 1.52 2.55 7.56
N ALA A 247 1.85 1.43 6.89
CA ALA A 247 2.35 0.22 7.53
C ALA A 247 3.72 0.40 8.20
N VAL A 248 4.56 1.30 7.67
CA VAL A 248 5.85 1.67 8.29
C VAL A 248 5.74 2.82 9.29
N ARG A 249 4.51 3.25 9.61
CA ARG A 249 4.16 4.21 10.67
C ARG A 249 4.71 5.62 10.50
N VAL A 250 5.04 6.03 9.28
CA VAL A 250 5.32 7.45 9.00
C VAL A 250 4.02 8.26 8.90
N PRO A 251 4.08 9.60 9.03
CA PRO A 251 2.95 10.45 8.69
C PRO A 251 2.51 10.24 7.24
N VAL A 252 1.21 10.03 7.02
CA VAL A 252 0.64 9.75 5.69
C VAL A 252 -0.57 10.62 5.44
N LEU A 253 -0.49 11.46 4.41
CA LEU A 253 -1.65 12.15 3.85
C LEU A 253 -2.06 11.45 2.54
N GLY A 254 -3.10 10.62 2.61
CA GLY A 254 -3.67 9.92 1.47
C GLY A 254 -4.69 10.80 0.75
N LEU A 255 -4.54 10.99 -0.55
CA LEU A 255 -5.42 11.83 -1.37
C LEU A 255 -6.48 10.99 -2.09
N PHE A 256 -7.75 11.37 -1.93
CA PHE A 256 -8.90 10.64 -2.45
C PHE A 256 -9.81 11.54 -3.29
N GLY A 257 -10.48 10.94 -4.27
CA GLY A 257 -11.54 11.57 -5.06
C GLY A 257 -12.58 10.53 -5.46
N PRO A 258 -12.50 9.94 -6.66
CA PRO A 258 -13.46 8.94 -7.12
C PRO A 258 -13.15 7.55 -6.53
N SER A 259 -12.90 7.49 -5.23
CA SER A 259 -12.44 6.33 -4.47
C SER A 259 -13.09 6.31 -3.09
N LYS A 260 -13.28 5.10 -2.56
CA LYS A 260 -13.94 4.82 -1.29
C LYS A 260 -12.94 4.86 -0.12
N ASP A 261 -12.74 6.04 0.46
CA ASP A 261 -11.92 6.27 1.66
C ASP A 261 -12.52 5.63 2.91
N ASP A 262 -13.84 5.56 3.03
CA ASP A 262 -14.56 4.74 4.01
C ASP A 262 -14.12 3.25 4.02
N LEU A 263 -13.64 2.74 2.87
CA LEU A 263 -13.15 1.37 2.74
C LEU A 263 -11.62 1.24 2.84
N TYR A 264 -10.87 2.25 2.38
CA TYR A 264 -9.43 2.19 2.11
C TYR A 264 -8.62 3.38 2.65
N ALA A 265 -9.16 4.22 3.55
CA ALA A 265 -8.35 5.25 4.20
C ALA A 265 -7.08 4.63 4.82
N PRO A 266 -5.92 5.31 4.75
CA PRO A 266 -4.72 4.82 5.40
C PRO A 266 -4.95 4.81 6.92
N ARG A 267 -4.55 3.72 7.59
CA ARG A 267 -4.59 3.63 9.05
C ARG A 267 -3.20 3.41 9.62
N GLY A 268 -2.85 4.27 10.57
CA GLY A 268 -1.58 4.31 11.26
C GLY A 268 -1.59 5.46 12.27
N PRO A 269 -0.57 5.59 13.13
CA PRO A 269 -0.57 6.58 14.22
C PRO A 269 -0.72 8.03 13.77
N LYS A 270 -0.22 8.36 12.57
CA LYS A 270 -0.28 9.68 11.96
C LYS A 270 -0.77 9.61 10.50
N ALA A 271 -1.80 8.81 10.24
CA ALA A 271 -2.39 8.67 8.91
C ALA A 271 -3.71 9.44 8.79
N ARG A 272 -3.88 10.18 7.70
CA ARG A 272 -5.09 10.97 7.40
C ARG A 272 -5.48 10.77 5.94
N ALA A 273 -6.77 10.54 5.68
CA ALA A 273 -7.35 10.67 4.36
C ALA A 273 -7.80 12.13 4.15
N LEU A 274 -7.49 12.69 2.98
CA LEU A 274 -8.01 13.97 2.54
C LEU A 274 -8.65 13.77 1.17
N ARG A 275 -9.91 14.21 1.05
CA ARG A 275 -10.71 14.00 -0.16
C ARG A 275 -11.21 15.29 -0.81
N THR A 276 -11.54 15.18 -2.08
CA THR A 276 -12.39 16.13 -2.80
C THR A 276 -13.68 16.40 -2.02
N PRO A 277 -14.24 17.62 -2.09
CA PRO A 277 -15.57 17.91 -1.53
C PRO A 277 -16.65 16.95 -2.05
N GLU A 278 -16.55 16.56 -3.32
CA GLU A 278 -17.46 15.65 -3.99
C GLU A 278 -17.26 14.20 -3.53
N SER A 279 -18.38 13.48 -3.43
CA SER A 279 -18.44 12.03 -3.28
C SER A 279 -17.91 11.32 -4.52
N MET A 280 -17.62 10.02 -4.39
CA MET A 280 -17.23 9.21 -5.55
C MET A 280 -18.36 9.16 -6.57
N GLU A 281 -19.60 9.03 -6.10
CA GLU A 281 -20.81 8.95 -6.90
C GLU A 281 -21.04 10.22 -7.73
N GLU A 282 -20.80 11.40 -7.15
CA GLU A 282 -20.87 12.69 -7.87
C GLU A 282 -19.76 12.80 -8.93
N LEU A 283 -18.53 12.42 -8.61
CA LEU A 283 -17.39 12.53 -9.52
C LEU A 283 -17.48 11.64 -10.75
N ILE A 284 -18.21 10.51 -10.68
CA ILE A 284 -18.38 9.58 -11.79
C ILE A 284 -19.79 9.63 -12.41
N GLY A 285 -20.68 10.45 -11.85
CA GLY A 285 -22.11 10.44 -12.15
C GLY A 285 -22.54 11.29 -13.35
N PHE A 286 -21.60 11.72 -14.19
CA PHE A 286 -21.88 12.57 -15.36
C PHE A 286 -22.03 11.75 -16.66
N ASP A 287 -22.81 12.27 -17.60
CA ASP A 287 -23.04 11.63 -18.90
C ASP A 287 -21.74 11.49 -19.71
N GLY A 288 -21.51 10.30 -20.25
CA GLY A 288 -20.29 10.00 -21.02
C GLY A 288 -19.06 9.64 -20.18
N TYR A 289 -19.23 9.41 -18.86
CA TYR A 289 -18.15 8.87 -18.02
C TYR A 289 -17.61 7.54 -18.57
N ASP A 290 -16.30 7.49 -18.81
CA ASP A 290 -15.55 6.28 -19.04
C ASP A 290 -14.24 6.32 -18.25
N ARG A 291 -14.07 5.32 -17.38
CA ARG A 291 -12.89 5.15 -16.52
C ARG A 291 -11.57 5.05 -17.29
N HIS A 292 -11.61 4.70 -18.57
CA HIS A 292 -10.44 4.48 -19.42
C HIS A 292 -9.99 5.74 -20.17
N THR A 293 -10.89 6.70 -20.38
CA THR A 293 -10.61 7.92 -21.17
C THR A 293 -10.64 9.19 -20.33
N VAL A 294 -11.26 9.15 -19.14
CA VAL A 294 -11.34 10.30 -18.23
C VAL A 294 -9.96 10.77 -17.77
N GLY A 295 -9.81 12.09 -17.65
CA GLY A 295 -8.67 12.73 -17.00
C GLY A 295 -8.70 12.58 -15.48
N SER A 296 -7.98 13.44 -14.78
CA SER A 296 -8.08 13.53 -13.31
C SER A 296 -9.49 13.98 -12.91
N LEU A 297 -10.08 13.30 -11.92
CA LEU A 297 -11.33 13.71 -11.27
C LEU A 297 -11.05 14.31 -9.88
N MET A 298 -9.81 14.70 -9.62
CA MET A 298 -9.39 15.21 -8.31
C MET A 298 -9.05 16.71 -8.34
N THR A 299 -9.47 17.42 -9.38
CA THR A 299 -9.13 18.84 -9.59
C THR A 299 -9.73 19.78 -8.54
N SER A 300 -10.84 19.39 -7.89
CA SER A 300 -11.47 20.14 -6.80
C SER A 300 -10.76 20.02 -5.44
N LEU A 301 -9.84 19.06 -5.28
CA LEU A 301 -8.98 18.99 -4.11
C LEU A 301 -7.86 20.02 -4.25
N THR A 302 -7.97 21.14 -3.51
CA THR A 302 -7.07 22.28 -3.66
C THR A 302 -5.70 22.03 -3.01
N VAL A 303 -4.67 22.68 -3.56
CA VAL A 303 -3.32 22.71 -2.99
C VAL A 303 -3.35 23.22 -1.54
N ASP A 304 -4.09 24.29 -1.27
CA ASP A 304 -4.14 24.92 0.06
C ASP A 304 -4.61 23.93 1.14
N ARG A 305 -5.66 23.16 0.86
CA ARG A 305 -6.16 22.14 1.79
C ARG A 305 -5.13 21.04 2.05
N VAL A 306 -4.36 20.66 1.02
CA VAL A 306 -3.30 19.64 1.16
C VAL A 306 -2.12 20.19 1.97
N VAL A 307 -1.69 21.43 1.72
CA VAL A 307 -0.60 22.09 2.46
C VAL A 307 -0.99 22.32 3.92
N GLU A 308 -2.20 22.80 4.19
CA GLU A 308 -2.73 23.00 5.54
C GLU A 308 -2.72 21.67 6.31
N ALA A 309 -3.33 20.63 5.76
CA ALA A 309 -3.38 19.31 6.40
C ALA A 309 -1.98 18.71 6.62
N ALA A 310 -1.08 18.85 5.65
CA ALA A 310 0.31 18.39 5.78
C ALA A 310 1.06 19.15 6.88
N THR A 311 0.86 20.48 6.97
CA THR A 311 1.48 21.34 7.99
C THR A 311 0.99 20.98 9.39
N GLU A 312 -0.31 20.74 9.55
CA GLU A 312 -0.90 20.28 10.82
C GLU A 312 -0.29 18.95 11.29
N MET A 313 -0.07 18.02 10.37
CA MET A 313 0.47 16.69 10.68
C MET A 313 1.96 16.69 11.07
N LEU A 314 2.69 17.74 10.70
CA LEU A 314 4.12 17.93 10.97
C LEU A 314 4.40 18.72 12.26
N ARG A 315 3.37 19.33 12.86
CA ARG A 315 3.44 19.93 14.21
C ARG A 315 3.42 18.84 15.29
#